data_AF-A0A537JTT3-F1
#
_entry.id   AF-A0A537JTT3-F1
#
_cell.length_a   1.000
_cell.length_b   1.000
_cell.length_c   1.000
_cell.angle_alpha   90.00
_cell.angle_beta   90.00
_cell.angle_gamma   90.00
#
_symmetry.space_group_name_H-M   'P 1'
#
loop_
_entity.id
_entity.type
_entity.pdbx_description
1 polymer ?
#
loop_
_entity_poly.entity_id
_entity_poly.type
_entity_poly.pdbx_seq_one_letter_code
_entity_poly.pdbx_strand_id
1 'polypeptide(L)'
;MKKLRHYFFVILFAAVSYHSFSQYILNGSASKNNCNCYTLTTEKITQSGSVWNSNKIDLSNSFDFHFNVYLGCKDLSGADGIVFILQPIILQPISTSVGTTGEGMGFEGVSPSVGISLDTWQNFNRN
;
A
#
# COMPACT_ATOMS: atom_id res chain seq x y z
N MET A 1 32.00 57.44 8.91
CA MET A 1 33.16 56.52 8.76
C MET A 1 33.12 55.41 9.82
N LYS A 2 32.46 54.27 9.56
CA LYS A 2 32.78 52.96 10.18
C LYS A 2 32.44 51.87 9.14
N LYS A 3 33.40 50.99 8.90
CA LYS A 3 33.55 50.14 7.71
C LYS A 3 32.54 48.99 7.68
N LEU A 4 31.80 48.84 6.57
CA LEU A 4 30.94 47.68 6.29
C LEU A 4 31.82 46.51 5.83
N ARG A 5 32.15 45.60 6.75
CA ARG A 5 33.02 44.44 6.46
C ARG A 5 32.18 43.33 5.85
N HIS A 6 32.49 43.01 4.60
CA HIS A 6 31.88 41.96 3.80
C HIS A 6 32.19 40.60 4.40
N TYR A 7 31.17 39.83 4.79
CA TYR A 7 31.29 38.39 4.99
C TYR A 7 30.53 37.71 3.87
N PHE A 8 31.28 37.30 2.87
CA PHE A 8 30.82 36.45 1.77
C PHE A 8 30.61 35.05 2.35
N PHE A 9 29.42 34.78 2.89
CA PHE A 9 29.02 33.43 3.29
C PHE A 9 28.69 32.65 2.02
N VAL A 10 29.67 31.88 1.54
CA VAL A 10 29.45 30.93 0.43
C VAL A 10 28.58 29.80 0.97
N ILE A 11 27.28 29.87 0.69
CA ILE A 11 26.37 28.75 0.88
C ILE A 11 26.66 27.77 -0.26
N LEU A 12 27.50 26.77 0.01
CA LEU A 12 27.66 25.62 -0.88
C LEU A 12 26.41 24.75 -0.75
N PHE A 13 25.36 25.08 -1.50
CA PHE A 13 24.16 24.26 -1.62
C PHE A 13 24.52 23.06 -2.51
N ALA A 14 25.02 21.99 -1.91
CA ALA A 14 25.19 20.72 -2.62
C ALA A 14 23.80 20.26 -3.07
N ALA A 15 23.57 20.27 -4.39
CA ALA A 15 22.38 19.71 -5.02
C ALA A 15 22.45 18.18 -4.89
N VAL A 16 22.17 17.67 -3.69
CA VAL A 16 21.91 16.25 -3.51
C VAL A 16 20.57 15.99 -4.17
N SER A 17 20.58 15.23 -5.27
CA SER A 17 19.36 14.71 -5.86
C SER A 17 18.70 13.79 -4.84
N TYR A 18 17.73 14.30 -4.10
CA TYR A 18 16.83 13.47 -3.32
C TYR A 18 16.00 12.64 -4.30
N HIS A 19 16.45 11.43 -4.59
CA HIS A 19 15.55 10.41 -5.12
C HIS A 19 14.59 10.02 -3.99
N SER A 20 13.50 10.77 -3.86
CA SER A 20 12.38 10.36 -3.02
C SER A 20 11.77 9.12 -3.67
N PHE A 21 12.14 7.94 -3.20
CA PHE A 21 11.35 6.75 -3.46
C PHE A 21 10.00 6.97 -2.80
N SER A 22 8.93 6.97 -3.59
CA SER A 22 7.56 6.98 -3.08
C SER A 22 7.43 5.86 -2.04
N GLN A 23 7.03 6.25 -0.83
CA GLN A 23 6.84 5.32 0.26
C GLN A 23 5.42 4.81 0.19
N TYR A 24 5.26 3.51 -0.07
CA TYR A 24 3.99 2.84 0.15
C TYR A 24 3.52 3.07 1.59
N ILE A 25 2.22 3.27 1.76
CA ILE A 25 1.57 3.44 3.05
C ILE A 25 1.14 2.07 3.55
N LEU A 26 1.71 1.63 4.67
CA LEU A 26 1.39 0.36 5.31
C LEU A 26 0.36 0.59 6.41
N ASN A 27 -0.65 -0.27 6.48
CA ASN A 27 -1.65 -0.25 7.55
C ASN A 27 -1.85 -1.64 8.16
N GLY A 28 -2.34 -1.67 9.40
CA GLY A 28 -2.67 -2.92 10.10
C GLY A 28 -1.44 -3.76 10.40
N SER A 29 -1.52 -5.06 10.11
CA SER A 29 -0.43 -6.04 10.32
C SER A 29 0.63 -6.04 9.22
N ALA A 30 0.46 -5.22 8.17
CA ALA A 30 1.39 -5.20 7.06
C ALA A 30 2.78 -4.72 7.48
N SER A 31 3.81 -5.39 6.98
CA SER A 31 5.21 -5.05 7.21
C SER A 31 6.03 -5.11 5.92
N LYS A 32 7.09 -4.30 5.87
CA LYS A 32 8.01 -4.25 4.72
C LYS A 32 9.18 -5.19 4.99
N ASN A 33 9.36 -6.19 4.14
CA ASN A 33 10.47 -7.14 4.23
C ASN A 33 11.71 -6.62 3.51
N ASN A 34 11.51 -6.02 2.33
CA ASN A 34 12.56 -5.41 1.52
C ASN A 34 11.95 -4.30 0.65
N CYS A 35 12.74 -3.66 -0.24
CA CYS A 35 12.29 -2.52 -1.06
C CYS A 35 10.92 -2.74 -1.73
N ASN A 36 10.72 -3.90 -2.37
CA ASN A 36 9.51 -4.25 -3.13
C ASN A 36 8.84 -5.54 -2.63
N CYS A 37 9.08 -5.92 -1.36
CA CYS A 37 8.52 -7.13 -0.77
C CYS A 37 7.84 -6.78 0.54
N TYR A 38 6.57 -7.16 0.65
CA TYR A 38 5.70 -6.82 1.76
C TYR A 38 4.98 -8.08 2.23
N THR A 39 4.88 -8.23 3.54
CA THR A 39 4.02 -9.23 4.17
C THR A 39 2.76 -8.52 4.64
N LEU A 40 1.60 -8.89 4.07
CA LEU A 40 0.31 -8.30 4.48
C LEU A 40 -0.15 -8.85 5.82
N THR A 41 -0.08 -10.17 6.00
CA THR A 41 -0.43 -10.89 7.23
C THR A 41 0.62 -11.96 7.52
N THR A 42 0.82 -12.26 8.80
CA THR A 42 1.56 -13.47 9.22
C THR A 42 0.58 -14.61 9.45
N GLU A 43 1.07 -15.85 9.54
CA GLU A 43 0.26 -17.05 9.77
C GLU A 43 -0.31 -17.09 11.22
N LYS A 44 -1.19 -16.15 11.53
CA LYS A 44 -1.90 -16.00 12.79
C LYS A 44 -3.37 -15.75 12.48
N ILE A 45 -4.23 -16.15 13.40
CA ILE A 45 -5.67 -15.90 13.29
C ILE A 45 -5.96 -14.40 13.35
N THR A 46 -6.99 -13.96 12.63
CA THR A 46 -7.56 -12.61 12.70
C THR A 46 -6.52 -11.51 12.46
N GLN A 47 -5.91 -11.49 11.28
CA GLN A 47 -4.99 -10.44 10.84
C GLN A 47 -5.56 -9.77 9.59
N SER A 48 -5.34 -8.46 9.47
CA SER A 48 -5.54 -7.73 8.21
C SER A 48 -4.43 -6.69 8.06
N GLY A 49 -4.00 -6.45 6.83
CA GLY A 49 -2.96 -5.51 6.50
C GLY A 49 -3.09 -5.05 5.06
N SER A 50 -2.78 -3.78 4.81
CA SER A 50 -2.84 -3.18 3.48
C SER A 50 -1.58 -2.39 3.16
N VAL A 51 -1.26 -2.32 1.87
CA VAL A 51 -0.11 -1.58 1.34
C VAL A 51 -0.59 -0.74 0.18
N TRP A 52 -0.65 0.57 0.38
CA TRP A 52 -1.17 1.52 -0.61
C TRP A 52 -0.05 2.28 -1.29
N ASN A 53 -0.14 2.42 -2.62
CA ASN A 53 0.76 3.31 -3.35
C ASN A 53 0.37 4.77 -3.02
N SER A 54 1.35 5.57 -2.58
CA SER A 54 1.12 7.00 -2.33
C SER A 54 0.91 7.79 -3.63
N ASN A 55 1.37 7.25 -4.75
CA ASN A 55 1.21 7.84 -6.06
C ASN A 55 -0.08 7.32 -6.71
N LYS A 56 -0.85 8.25 -7.26
CA LYS A 56 -2.07 7.94 -8.01
C LYS A 56 -1.73 7.48 -9.42
N ILE A 57 -2.55 6.60 -9.96
CA ILE A 57 -2.55 6.27 -11.39
C ILE A 57 -3.71 7.00 -12.07
N ASP A 58 -3.51 7.36 -13.33
CA ASP A 58 -4.55 7.91 -14.19
C ASP A 58 -5.19 6.77 -15.00
N LEU A 59 -6.46 6.47 -14.72
CA LEU A 59 -7.19 5.39 -15.38
C LEU A 59 -7.62 5.73 -16.82
N SER A 60 -7.41 6.96 -17.30
CA SER A 60 -7.58 7.30 -18.72
C SER A 60 -6.46 6.74 -19.60
N ASN A 61 -5.34 6.35 -18.99
CA ASN A 61 -4.23 5.69 -19.65
C ASN A 61 -4.22 4.20 -19.31
N SER A 62 -3.75 3.37 -20.25
CA SER A 62 -3.46 1.97 -19.95
C SER A 62 -2.36 1.88 -18.89
N PHE A 63 -2.51 0.93 -17.98
CA PHE A 63 -1.51 0.62 -16.96
C PHE A 63 -1.32 -0.90 -16.89
N ASP A 64 -0.16 -1.31 -16.36
CA ASP A 64 0.19 -2.71 -16.20
C ASP A 64 0.91 -2.89 -14.86
N PHE A 65 0.43 -3.85 -14.05
CA PHE A 65 1.00 -4.18 -12.76
C PHE A 65 1.29 -5.67 -12.66
N HIS A 66 2.54 -5.99 -12.33
CA HIS A 66 2.99 -7.35 -12.10
C HIS A 66 3.30 -7.56 -10.62
N PHE A 67 2.71 -8.60 -10.04
CA PHE A 67 2.94 -8.99 -8.65
C PHE A 67 3.39 -10.44 -8.57
N ASN A 68 4.40 -10.69 -7.76
CA ASN A 68 4.66 -12.03 -7.24
C ASN A 68 3.89 -12.17 -5.93
N VAL A 69 2.93 -13.10 -5.90
CA VAL A 69 2.03 -13.28 -4.76
C VAL A 69 2.35 -14.61 -4.08
N TYR A 70 2.42 -14.59 -2.75
CA TYR A 70 2.52 -15.78 -1.92
C TYR A 70 1.27 -15.86 -1.04
N LEU A 71 0.41 -16.85 -1.31
CA LEU A 71 -0.87 -17.05 -0.61
C LEU A 71 -0.75 -17.93 0.65
N GLY A 72 0.47 -18.36 1.00
CA GLY A 72 0.72 -19.29 2.09
C GLY A 72 0.93 -20.73 1.62
N CYS A 73 1.06 -21.64 2.58
CA CYS A 73 1.27 -23.09 2.35
C CYS A 73 0.12 -23.96 2.87
N LYS A 74 -0.96 -23.34 3.37
CA LYS A 74 -2.13 -24.06 3.86
C LYS A 74 -3.15 -24.21 2.75
N ASP A 75 -3.61 -25.44 2.56
CA ASP A 75 -4.65 -25.79 1.60
C ASP A 75 -6.02 -25.63 2.26
N LEU A 76 -6.62 -26.70 2.81
CA LEU A 76 -7.96 -26.71 3.42
C LEU A 76 -8.22 -25.74 4.59
N SER A 77 -7.18 -25.14 5.16
CA SER A 77 -7.28 -24.18 6.27
C SER A 77 -6.60 -22.84 5.98
N GLY A 78 -6.23 -22.60 4.71
CA GLY A 78 -5.74 -21.31 4.26
C GLY A 78 -6.90 -20.34 4.10
N ALA A 79 -6.78 -19.15 4.67
CA ALA A 79 -7.78 -18.09 4.59
C ALA A 79 -7.12 -16.73 4.91
N ASP A 80 -7.69 -15.59 4.53
CA ASP A 80 -8.89 -15.43 3.68
C ASP A 80 -8.49 -15.21 2.20
N GLY A 81 -7.43 -14.44 1.95
CA GLY A 81 -6.85 -14.22 0.63
C GLY A 81 -6.25 -12.83 0.50
N ILE A 82 -6.05 -12.37 -0.73
CA ILE A 82 -5.47 -11.04 -1.02
C ILE A 82 -6.31 -10.34 -2.09
N VAL A 83 -6.52 -9.03 -1.95
CA VAL A 83 -7.23 -8.21 -2.94
C VAL A 83 -6.33 -7.09 -3.45
N PHE A 84 -6.20 -6.96 -4.76
CA PHE A 84 -5.64 -5.76 -5.40
C PHE A 84 -6.75 -4.73 -5.59
N ILE A 85 -6.58 -3.52 -5.03
CA ILE A 85 -7.65 -2.53 -4.94
C ILE A 85 -7.26 -1.24 -5.68
N LEU A 86 -8.18 -0.74 -6.51
CA LEU A 86 -8.15 0.61 -7.07
C LEU A 86 -9.22 1.45 -6.41
N GLN A 87 -8.81 2.48 -5.67
CA GLN A 87 -9.70 3.42 -4.99
C GLN A 87 -9.49 4.84 -5.52
N PRO A 88 -10.54 5.51 -6.03
CA PRO A 88 -10.44 6.90 -6.44
C PRO A 88 -10.43 7.82 -5.22
N ILE A 89 -9.64 8.89 -5.28
CA ILE A 89 -9.41 9.84 -4.16
C ILE A 89 -10.64 10.68 -3.79
N ILE A 90 -11.71 10.64 -4.60
CA ILE A 90 -12.77 11.66 -4.61
C ILE A 90 -13.57 11.69 -3.29
N LEU A 91 -13.50 10.63 -2.48
CA LEU A 91 -14.23 10.52 -1.21
C LEU A 91 -13.38 10.14 0.01
N GLN A 92 -12.15 9.64 -0.16
CA GLN A 92 -11.26 9.29 0.94
C GLN A 92 -9.81 9.67 0.58
N PRO A 93 -9.06 10.38 1.46
CA PRO A 93 -7.61 10.52 1.31
C PRO A 93 -6.96 9.14 1.25
N ILE A 94 -5.80 9.03 0.59
CA ILE A 94 -5.08 7.77 0.33
C ILE A 94 -5.21 6.83 1.53
N SER A 95 -5.89 5.71 1.28
CA SER A 95 -6.58 4.91 2.27
C SER A 95 -5.66 4.46 3.41
N THR A 96 -5.93 4.99 4.61
CA THR A 96 -5.49 4.39 5.86
C THR A 96 -6.36 3.19 6.26
N SER A 97 -7.35 2.84 5.44
CA SER A 97 -8.24 1.73 5.73
C SER A 97 -7.55 0.39 5.50
N VAL A 98 -7.69 -0.46 6.50
CA VAL A 98 -7.26 -1.86 6.51
C VAL A 98 -8.37 -2.77 5.94
N GLY A 99 -9.57 -2.22 5.69
CA GLY A 99 -10.78 -3.00 5.45
C GLY A 99 -11.15 -3.89 6.65
N THR A 100 -11.97 -4.91 6.43
CA THR A 100 -12.38 -5.88 7.47
C THR A 100 -11.60 -7.20 7.35
N THR A 101 -11.50 -7.97 8.43
CA THR A 101 -10.92 -9.33 8.44
C THR A 101 -11.94 -10.38 8.00
N GLY A 102 -11.50 -11.60 7.68
CA GLY A 102 -12.43 -12.68 7.34
C GLY A 102 -12.95 -12.54 5.91
N GLU A 103 -14.25 -12.82 5.75
CA GLU A 103 -14.96 -12.75 4.46
C GLU A 103 -14.93 -11.37 3.76
N GLY A 104 -14.52 -10.32 4.46
CA GLY A 104 -14.33 -8.99 3.86
C GLY A 104 -12.93 -8.72 3.31
N MET A 105 -11.96 -9.64 3.49
CA MET A 105 -10.64 -9.71 2.83
C MET A 105 -9.81 -8.40 2.79
N GLY A 106 -9.97 -7.52 3.77
CA GLY A 106 -9.32 -6.20 3.77
C GLY A 106 -9.86 -5.23 2.71
N PHE A 107 -11.02 -5.54 2.12
CA PHE A 107 -11.65 -4.81 1.02
C PHE A 107 -13.05 -4.28 1.36
N GLU A 108 -13.84 -5.03 2.13
CA GLU A 108 -15.19 -4.59 2.50
C GLU A 108 -15.16 -3.26 3.25
N GLY A 109 -16.06 -2.34 2.87
CA GLY A 109 -16.10 -0.97 3.38
C GLY A 109 -15.11 0.00 2.71
N VAL A 110 -14.16 -0.48 1.90
CA VAL A 110 -13.31 0.37 1.06
C VAL A 110 -14.11 0.79 -0.16
N SER A 111 -14.90 1.86 -0.05
CA SER A 111 -15.81 2.32 -1.10
C SER A 111 -15.65 3.82 -1.37
N PRO A 112 -15.85 4.28 -2.62
CA PRO A 112 -15.99 3.50 -3.85
C PRO A 112 -14.66 2.87 -4.24
N SER A 113 -14.65 1.69 -4.85
CA SER A 113 -13.42 1.04 -5.32
C SER A 113 -13.73 -0.11 -6.28
N VAL A 114 -12.69 -0.61 -6.94
CA VAL A 114 -12.71 -1.87 -7.70
C VAL A 114 -11.62 -2.77 -7.13
N GLY A 115 -11.95 -4.04 -6.91
CA GLY A 115 -11.03 -5.05 -6.36
C GLY A 115 -10.88 -6.25 -7.30
N ILE A 116 -9.68 -6.78 -7.40
CA ILE A 116 -9.38 -8.09 -8.00
C ILE A 116 -8.90 -8.99 -6.87
N SER A 117 -9.67 -10.02 -6.52
CA SER A 117 -9.37 -10.92 -5.42
C SER A 117 -8.66 -12.20 -5.88
N LEU A 118 -7.73 -12.64 -5.04
CA LEU A 118 -7.16 -13.98 -5.00
C LEU A 118 -7.64 -14.62 -3.70
N ASP A 119 -8.78 -15.29 -3.79
CA ASP A 119 -9.49 -15.86 -2.65
C ASP A 119 -9.03 -17.29 -2.37
N THR A 120 -8.70 -17.57 -1.11
CA THR A 120 -8.24 -18.89 -0.65
C THR A 120 -9.29 -19.60 0.18
N TRP A 121 -10.42 -18.97 0.47
CA TRP A 121 -11.45 -19.51 1.36
C TRP A 121 -12.86 -19.40 0.77
N GLN A 122 -13.49 -20.55 0.53
CA GLN A 122 -14.86 -20.56 0.03
C GLN A 122 -15.87 -20.22 1.13
N ASN A 123 -16.38 -19.00 1.12
CA ASN A 123 -17.50 -18.57 1.96
C ASN A 123 -18.86 -19.06 1.39
N PHE A 124 -19.43 -20.14 1.95
CA PHE A 124 -20.72 -20.69 1.48
C PHE A 124 -21.95 -19.78 1.68
N ASN A 125 -21.80 -18.68 2.41
CA ASN A 125 -22.83 -17.65 2.59
C ASN A 125 -22.78 -16.53 1.54
N ARG A 126 -21.74 -16.50 0.68
CA ARG A 126 -21.58 -15.52 -0.39
C ARG A 126 -21.57 -16.28 -1.73
N ASN A 127 -22.48 -15.92 -2.65
CA ASN A 127 -22.59 -16.49 -3.99
C ASN A 127 -21.84 -15.62 -5.00
#